data_AF-A0A0R0AGK7-F1
#
_entry.id   AF-A0A0R0AGK7-F1
#
_cell.length_a   1.000
_cell.length_b   1.000
_cell.length_c   1.000
_cell.angle_alpha   90.00
_cell.angle_beta   90.00
_cell.angle_gamma   90.00
#
_symmetry.space_group_name_H-M   'P 1'
#
loop_
_entity.id
_entity.type
_entity.pdbx_description
1 polymer ?
#
loop_
_entity_poly.entity_id
_entity_poly.type
_entity_poly.pdbx_seq_one_letter_code
_entity_poly.pdbx_strand_id
1 'polypeptide(L)'
;MGGLPYEVAVPVNSNGKVTGVEVAYEQPIGDNFGVNANYTYADGSTSHVWEDGSSNLLGTSKNTYNVGGYFENDTFGARVSYTYRSAFLIGLKGASPYYQDEFGTLSLSLSYKATDWLSVSFDALNLNNPTLKYYQSSNIPSAFYENGRQYYLNFRFKY
;
A
#
# COMPACT_ATOMS: atom_id res chain seq x y z
N MET A 1 30.36 -32.46 33.45
CA MET A 1 30.19 -31.45 32.40
C MET A 1 28.71 -31.14 32.29
N GLY A 2 28.25 -30.01 32.83
CA GLY A 2 26.85 -29.59 32.73
C GLY A 2 26.63 -28.89 31.38
N GLY A 3 25.77 -29.45 30.55
CA GLY A 3 25.38 -28.82 29.29
C GLY A 3 24.68 -27.50 29.56
N LEU A 4 25.07 -26.44 28.85
CA LEU A 4 24.36 -25.17 28.88
C LEU A 4 22.92 -25.42 28.39
N PRO A 5 21.88 -24.95 29.11
CA PRO A 5 20.52 -25.06 28.64
C PRO A 5 20.38 -24.29 27.33
N TYR A 6 19.88 -24.97 26.30
CA TYR A 6 19.53 -24.36 25.02
C TYR A 6 18.05 -23.95 25.10
N GLU A 7 17.76 -22.68 24.83
CA GLU A 7 16.40 -22.18 24.79
C GLU A 7 15.81 -22.50 23.41
N VAL A 8 14.90 -23.48 23.35
CA VAL A 8 14.17 -23.81 22.12
C VAL A 8 12.89 -23.00 22.08
N ALA A 9 12.81 -22.03 21.17
CA ALA A 9 11.56 -21.35 20.85
C ALA A 9 10.74 -22.22 19.89
N VAL A 10 9.52 -22.58 20.30
CA VAL A 10 8.53 -23.25 19.43
C VAL A 10 7.40 -22.28 19.11
N PRO A 11 6.84 -22.31 17.89
CA PRO A 11 5.77 -21.40 17.51
C PRO A 11 4.52 -21.64 18.37
N VAL A 12 4.03 -20.57 18.98
CA VAL A 12 2.77 -20.53 19.73
C VAL A 12 1.78 -19.64 19.00
N ASN A 13 0.55 -20.13 18.83
CA ASN A 13 -0.51 -19.34 18.21
C ASN A 13 -0.84 -18.11 19.06
N SER A 14 -1.09 -16.99 18.38
CA SER A 14 -1.49 -15.74 19.01
C SER A 14 -2.79 -15.25 18.37
N ASN A 15 -3.69 -14.71 19.20
CA ASN A 15 -4.97 -14.19 18.73
C ASN A 15 -4.78 -12.77 18.20
N GLY A 16 -5.28 -12.50 16.99
CA GLY A 16 -5.32 -11.16 16.39
C GLY A 16 -6.72 -10.55 16.48
N LYS A 17 -6.78 -9.22 16.61
CA LYS A 17 -8.02 -8.44 16.52
C LYS A 17 -7.76 -7.21 15.67
N VAL A 18 -8.68 -6.90 14.76
CA VAL A 18 -8.73 -5.62 14.04
C VAL A 18 -10.08 -4.98 14.29
N THR A 19 -10.08 -3.69 14.60
CA THR A 19 -11.32 -2.90 14.67
C THR A 19 -11.06 -1.55 14.01
N GLY A 20 -12.01 -1.08 13.22
CA GLY A 20 -11.77 0.05 12.36
C GLY A 20 -13.03 0.61 11.74
N VAL A 21 -12.84 1.67 10.95
CA VAL A 21 -13.87 2.31 10.14
C VAL A 21 -13.34 2.54 8.74
N GLU A 22 -14.22 2.44 7.76
CA GLU A 22 -13.92 2.73 6.37
C GLU A 22 -14.97 3.66 5.81
N VAL A 23 -14.52 4.65 5.04
CA VAL A 23 -15.39 5.57 4.32
C VAL A 23 -14.90 5.67 2.89
N ALA A 24 -15.82 5.61 1.95
CA ALA A 24 -15.58 5.84 0.53
C ALA A 24 -16.55 6.91 0.01
N TYR A 25 -16.05 7.73 -0.91
CA TYR A 25 -16.79 8.82 -1.53
C TYR A 25 -16.44 8.95 -3.00
N GLU A 26 -17.44 9.19 -3.83
CA GLU A 26 -17.28 9.49 -5.24
C GLU A 26 -18.24 10.60 -5.66
N GLN A 27 -17.74 11.54 -6.45
CA GLN A 27 -18.49 12.68 -6.94
C GLN A 27 -18.18 12.92 -8.42
N PRO A 28 -19.15 12.68 -9.32
CA PRO A 28 -19.12 13.22 -10.67
C PRO A 28 -19.19 14.75 -10.66
N ILE A 29 -18.44 15.40 -11.53
CA ILE A 29 -18.36 16.85 -11.68
C ILE A 29 -18.61 17.18 -13.15
N GLY A 30 -19.82 17.65 -13.46
CA GLY A 30 -20.26 17.79 -14.85
C GLY A 30 -20.34 16.44 -15.57
N ASP A 31 -20.21 16.45 -16.89
CA ASP A 31 -20.51 15.27 -17.71
C ASP A 31 -19.37 14.25 -17.76
N ASN A 32 -18.12 14.71 -17.63
CA ASN A 32 -16.95 13.89 -17.92
C ASN A 32 -15.92 13.84 -16.78
N PHE A 33 -16.01 14.70 -15.76
CA PHE A 33 -15.04 14.71 -14.67
C PHE A 33 -15.60 14.04 -13.43
N GLY A 34 -14.72 13.60 -12.54
CA GLY A 34 -15.10 13.18 -11.21
C GLY A 34 -13.92 13.08 -10.27
N VAL A 35 -14.23 12.94 -8.99
CA VAL A 35 -13.25 12.70 -7.93
C VAL A 35 -13.69 11.53 -7.09
N ASN A 36 -12.71 10.78 -6.57
CA ASN A 36 -12.94 9.67 -5.67
C ASN A 36 -11.98 9.77 -4.48
N ALA A 37 -12.44 9.33 -3.32
CA ALA A 37 -11.63 9.21 -2.12
C ALA A 37 -12.09 7.99 -1.31
N ASN A 38 -11.15 7.30 -0.69
CA ASN A 38 -11.45 6.37 0.40
C ASN A 38 -10.41 6.53 1.50
N TYR A 39 -10.83 6.24 2.73
CA TYR A 39 -9.99 6.24 3.91
C TYR A 39 -10.39 5.09 4.83
N THR A 40 -9.40 4.38 5.32
CA THR A 40 -9.55 3.29 6.28
C THR A 40 -8.71 3.60 7.51
N TYR A 41 -9.35 3.57 8.67
CA TYR A 41 -8.69 3.49 9.96
C TYR A 41 -8.80 2.04 10.46
N ALA A 42 -7.68 1.39 10.76
CA ALA A 42 -7.65 0.01 11.24
C ALA A 42 -6.73 -0.13 12.45
N ASP A 43 -7.31 -0.36 13.63
CA ASP A 43 -6.55 -0.67 14.85
C ASP A 43 -6.39 -2.19 14.97
N GLY A 44 -5.26 -2.69 14.47
CA GLY A 44 -4.90 -4.10 14.48
C GLY A 44 -3.89 -4.41 15.57
N SER A 45 -4.25 -5.35 16.44
CA SER A 45 -3.37 -5.83 17.51
C SER A 45 -3.36 -7.36 17.61
N THR A 46 -2.33 -7.89 18.26
CA THR A 46 -2.20 -9.31 18.57
C THR A 46 -2.00 -9.51 20.07
N SER A 47 -2.30 -10.70 20.60
CA SER A 47 -2.08 -11.03 22.01
C SER A 47 -0.59 -11.16 22.37
N HIS A 48 0.28 -11.22 21.36
CA HIS A 48 1.73 -11.22 21.52
C HIS A 48 2.27 -9.79 21.66
N VAL A 49 3.27 -9.61 22.51
CA VAL A 49 4.03 -8.36 22.64
C VAL A 49 5.42 -8.61 22.06
N TRP A 50 5.77 -7.84 21.03
CA TRP A 50 7.05 -7.92 20.35
C TRP A 50 8.18 -7.36 21.22
N GLU A 51 9.43 -7.60 20.83
CA GLU A 51 10.62 -7.11 21.53
C GLU A 51 10.64 -5.58 21.70
N ASP A 52 10.03 -4.83 20.78
CA ASP A 52 9.90 -3.37 20.84
C ASP A 52 8.74 -2.90 21.76
N GLY A 53 8.07 -3.82 22.47
CA GLY A 53 6.96 -3.55 23.37
C GLY A 53 5.62 -3.33 22.66
N SER A 54 5.58 -3.36 21.33
CA SER A 54 4.34 -3.21 20.57
C SER A 54 3.56 -4.52 20.49
N SER A 55 2.26 -4.43 20.24
CA SER A 55 1.39 -5.58 19.95
C SER A 55 0.84 -5.50 18.53
N ASN A 56 1.61 -4.94 17.60
CA ASN A 56 1.14 -4.64 16.25
C ASN A 56 0.78 -5.92 15.49
N LEU A 57 -0.37 -5.92 14.83
CA LEU A 57 -0.75 -7.02 13.95
C LEU A 57 -0.02 -6.92 12.61
N LEU A 58 0.53 -8.05 12.16
CA LEU A 58 1.22 -8.18 10.89
C LEU A 58 0.39 -7.63 9.72
N GLY A 59 1.01 -6.81 8.86
CA GLY A 59 0.40 -6.27 7.65
C GLY A 59 -0.56 -5.11 7.87
N THR A 60 -0.89 -4.75 9.11
CA THR A 60 -1.93 -3.75 9.39
C THR A 60 -1.33 -2.35 9.46
N SER A 61 -1.68 -1.50 8.48
CA SER A 61 -1.42 -0.06 8.56
C SER A 61 -2.58 0.60 9.29
N LYS A 62 -2.29 1.50 10.24
CA LYS A 62 -3.34 2.16 11.03
C LYS A 62 -4.19 3.11 10.19
N ASN A 63 -3.56 3.78 9.23
CA ASN A 63 -4.22 4.71 8.32
C ASN A 63 -3.85 4.37 6.87
N THR A 64 -4.85 4.23 6.02
CA THR A 64 -4.66 4.13 4.56
C THR A 64 -5.67 5.01 3.85
N TYR A 65 -5.28 5.64 2.75
CA TYR A 65 -6.22 6.34 1.88
C TYR A 65 -5.81 6.29 0.42
N ASN A 66 -6.81 6.40 -0.45
CA ASN A 66 -6.64 6.69 -1.86
C ASN A 66 -7.48 7.91 -2.21
N VAL A 67 -6.89 8.85 -2.94
CA VAL A 67 -7.60 10.00 -3.50
C VAL A 67 -7.27 10.09 -4.98
N GLY A 68 -8.26 10.44 -5.79
CA GLY A 68 -8.07 10.51 -7.22
C GLY A 68 -9.06 11.45 -7.90
N GLY A 69 -8.64 11.90 -9.07
CA GLY A 69 -9.46 12.64 -10.02
C GLY A 69 -9.45 11.91 -11.35
N TYR A 70 -10.56 11.97 -12.06
CA TYR A 70 -10.68 11.37 -13.37
C TYR A 70 -11.39 12.30 -14.35
N PHE A 71 -11.09 12.07 -15.62
CA PHE A 71 -11.85 12.52 -16.77
C PHE A 71 -12.16 11.29 -17.63
N GLU A 72 -13.38 11.17 -18.12
CA GLU A 72 -13.77 10.10 -19.03
C GLU A 72 -14.84 10.61 -20.00
N ASN A 73 -14.63 10.36 -21.29
CA ASN A 73 -15.65 10.51 -22.32
C ASN A 73 -15.57 9.33 -23.30
N ASP A 74 -16.37 9.35 -24.37
CA ASP A 74 -16.44 8.26 -25.35
C ASP A 74 -15.10 7.93 -26.04
N THR A 75 -14.12 8.84 -26.01
CA THR A 75 -12.86 8.73 -26.75
C THR A 75 -11.62 8.72 -25.85
N PHE A 76 -11.61 9.48 -24.76
CA PHE A 76 -10.47 9.71 -23.91
C PHE A 76 -10.81 9.43 -22.45
N GLY A 77 -9.85 8.85 -21.75
CA GLY A 77 -9.85 8.77 -20.30
C GLY A 77 -8.54 9.28 -19.73
N ALA A 78 -8.62 9.90 -18.56
CA ALA A 78 -7.46 10.27 -17.77
C ALA A 78 -7.77 10.06 -16.29
N ARG A 79 -6.81 9.53 -15.54
CA ARG A 79 -6.93 9.35 -14.09
C ARG A 79 -5.63 9.67 -13.42
N VAL A 80 -5.68 10.51 -12.39
CA VAL A 80 -4.58 10.71 -11.45
C VAL A 80 -5.02 10.20 -10.09
N SER A 81 -4.12 9.49 -9.41
CA SER A 81 -4.41 8.95 -8.08
C SER A 81 -3.20 9.01 -7.18
N TYR A 82 -3.44 9.31 -5.91
CA TYR A 82 -2.47 9.24 -4.85
C TYR A 82 -2.94 8.22 -3.80
N THR A 83 -2.08 7.25 -3.50
CA THR A 83 -2.34 6.25 -2.46
C THR A 83 -1.32 6.43 -1.35
N TYR A 84 -1.76 6.32 -0.10
CA TYR A 84 -0.88 6.39 1.06
C TYR A 84 -1.26 5.32 2.08
N ARG A 85 -0.24 4.85 2.80
CA ARG A 85 -0.39 4.03 4.00
C ARG A 85 0.65 4.39 5.04
N SER A 86 0.24 4.36 6.30
CA SER A 86 1.14 4.51 7.44
C SER A 86 2.09 3.31 7.57
N ALA A 87 3.10 3.45 8.44
CA ALA A 87 3.99 2.37 8.80
C ALA A 87 3.22 1.13 9.30
N PHE A 88 3.81 -0.05 9.08
CA PHE A 88 3.19 -1.34 9.41
C PHE A 88 4.24 -2.43 9.58
N LEU A 89 3.90 -3.43 10.40
CA LEU A 89 4.73 -4.60 10.62
C LEU A 89 4.71 -5.47 9.35
N ILE A 90 5.88 -5.76 8.79
CA ILE A 90 6.03 -6.63 7.60
C ILE A 90 6.55 -8.02 7.95
N GLY A 91 7.00 -8.24 9.17
CA GLY A 91 7.44 -9.54 9.65
C GLY A 91 8.47 -9.38 10.76
N LEU A 92 9.38 -10.34 10.84
CA LEU A 92 10.50 -10.33 11.77
C LEU A 92 11.81 -10.33 10.98
N LYS A 93 12.84 -9.71 11.55
CA LYS A 93 14.23 -9.82 11.10
C LYS A 93 15.04 -10.38 12.26
N GLY A 94 15.26 -11.69 12.24
CA GLY A 94 15.65 -12.42 13.46
C GLY A 94 14.47 -12.47 14.43
N ALA A 95 14.71 -12.13 15.70
CA ALA A 95 13.66 -12.03 16.72
C ALA A 95 12.98 -10.65 16.76
N SER A 96 13.58 -9.63 16.13
CA SER A 96 13.11 -8.27 16.24
C SER A 96 12.01 -7.96 15.20
N PRO A 97 10.98 -7.20 15.59
CA PRO A 97 9.92 -6.81 14.67
C PRO A 97 10.47 -5.91 13.55
N TYR A 98 10.02 -6.19 12.33
CA TYR A 98 10.49 -5.54 11.11
C TYR A 98 9.36 -4.76 10.48
N TYR A 99 9.58 -3.47 10.26
CA TYR A 99 8.58 -2.52 9.79
C TYR A 99 8.99 -1.95 8.45
N GLN A 100 7.98 -1.71 7.62
CA GLN A 100 8.09 -0.75 6.53
C GLN A 100 7.48 0.56 7.02
N ASP A 101 8.20 1.66 6.81
CA ASP A 101 7.75 3.01 7.15
C ASP A 101 6.60 3.46 6.24
N GLU A 102 5.96 4.56 6.63
CA GLU A 102 4.92 5.17 5.81
C GLU A 102 5.42 5.53 4.41
N PHE A 103 4.53 5.41 3.43
CA PHE A 103 4.83 5.82 2.07
C PHE A 103 3.56 6.13 1.29
N GLY A 104 3.71 6.90 0.22
CA GLY A 104 2.65 7.12 -0.73
C GLY A 104 3.14 7.23 -2.17
N THR A 105 2.27 6.85 -3.11
CA THR A 105 2.57 6.73 -4.53
C THR A 105 1.60 7.58 -5.33
N LEU A 106 2.14 8.34 -6.28
CA LEU A 106 1.38 9.08 -7.28
C LEU A 106 1.40 8.30 -8.60
N SER A 107 0.22 8.09 -9.18
CA SER A 107 0.05 7.37 -10.45
C SER A 107 -0.84 8.15 -11.41
N LEU A 108 -0.56 8.02 -12.71
CA LEU A 108 -1.32 8.58 -13.81
C LEU A 108 -1.69 7.45 -14.79
N SER A 109 -2.91 7.47 -15.30
CA SER A 109 -3.35 6.63 -16.42
C SER A 109 -4.01 7.52 -17.47
N LEU A 110 -3.67 7.32 -18.73
CA LEU A 110 -4.28 7.97 -19.88
C LEU A 110 -4.77 6.88 -20.84
N SER A 111 -5.99 6.99 -21.33
CA SER A 111 -6.57 6.06 -22.27
C SER A 111 -7.15 6.79 -23.49
N TYR A 112 -7.05 6.13 -24.64
CA TYR A 112 -7.56 6.63 -25.91
C TYR A 112 -8.19 5.47 -26.68
N LYS A 113 -9.48 5.61 -26.99
CA LYS A 113 -10.20 4.75 -27.92
C LYS A 113 -9.85 5.18 -29.34
N ALA A 114 -8.84 4.54 -29.91
CA ALA A 114 -8.35 4.84 -31.25
C ALA A 114 -9.36 4.45 -32.34
N THR A 115 -10.07 3.33 -32.15
CA THR A 115 -11.17 2.86 -33.02
C THR A 115 -12.20 2.08 -32.18
N ASP A 116 -13.29 1.61 -32.78
CA ASP A 116 -14.28 0.77 -32.06
C ASP A 116 -13.72 -0.58 -31.60
N TRP A 117 -12.65 -1.07 -32.24
CA TRP A 117 -12.00 -2.34 -31.93
C TRP A 117 -10.64 -2.19 -31.25
N LEU A 118 -10.06 -0.99 -31.18
CA LEU A 118 -8.75 -0.73 -30.56
C LEU A 118 -8.83 0.38 -29.51
N SER A 119 -8.28 0.08 -28.33
CA SER A 119 -7.97 1.08 -27.30
C SER A 119 -6.51 0.99 -26.91
N VAL A 120 -5.89 2.15 -26.68
CA VAL A 120 -4.51 2.28 -26.22
C VAL A 120 -4.52 2.98 -24.87
N SER A 121 -3.70 2.54 -23.93
CA SER A 121 -3.48 3.27 -22.68
C SER A 121 -2.01 3.41 -22.33
N PHE A 122 -1.69 4.49 -21.65
CA PHE A 122 -0.41 4.77 -21.05
C PHE A 122 -0.57 4.88 -19.55
N ASP A 123 0.19 4.09 -18.80
CA ASP A 123 0.14 4.06 -17.34
C ASP A 123 1.51 4.43 -16.79
N ALA A 124 1.54 5.39 -15.88
CA ALA A 124 2.74 5.84 -15.19
C ALA A 124 2.56 5.67 -13.68
N LEU A 125 3.36 4.80 -13.07
CA LEU A 125 3.31 4.47 -11.66
C LEU A 125 4.48 5.09 -10.90
N ASN A 126 4.26 5.39 -9.63
CA ASN A 126 5.28 5.94 -8.73
C ASN A 126 5.92 7.22 -9.25
N LEU A 127 5.15 8.13 -9.86
CA LEU A 127 5.64 9.38 -10.46
C LEU A 127 6.46 10.23 -9.47
N ASN A 128 6.11 10.18 -8.18
CA ASN A 128 6.83 10.85 -7.10
C ASN A 128 8.10 10.09 -6.62
N ASN A 129 8.41 8.93 -7.19
CA ASN A 129 9.55 8.05 -6.87
C ASN A 129 9.79 7.89 -5.35
N PRO A 130 8.84 7.29 -4.60
CA PRO A 130 8.96 7.22 -3.16
C PRO A 130 10.10 6.28 -2.75
N THR A 131 10.92 6.73 -1.81
CA THR A 131 11.90 5.88 -1.12
C THR A 131 11.20 5.08 -0.03
N LEU A 132 11.14 3.76 -0.20
CA LEU A 132 10.62 2.83 0.79
C LEU A 132 11.68 2.61 1.87
N LYS A 133 11.32 2.86 3.13
CA LYS A 133 12.22 2.75 4.27
C LYS A 133 11.81 1.59 5.15
N TYR A 134 12.80 0.92 5.71
CA TYR A 134 12.58 -0.26 6.53
C TYR A 134 13.37 -0.19 7.82
N TYR A 135 12.74 -0.57 8.93
CA TYR A 135 13.29 -0.44 10.28
C TYR A 135 13.11 -1.73 11.09
N GLN A 136 14.13 -2.09 11.86
CA GLN A 136 14.02 -3.05 12.96
C GLN A 136 13.61 -2.31 14.23
N SER A 137 12.71 -2.88 15.02
CA SER A 137 12.21 -2.30 16.28
C SER A 137 11.74 -0.86 16.14
N SER A 138 11.16 -0.52 14.97
CA SER A 138 10.67 0.80 14.57
C SER A 138 11.71 1.95 14.51
N ASN A 139 12.97 1.74 14.92
CA ASN A 139 13.94 2.83 15.06
C ASN A 139 15.33 2.54 14.49
N ILE A 140 15.68 1.29 14.18
CA ILE A 140 16.98 0.92 13.61
C ILE A 140 16.85 0.80 12.08
N PRO A 141 17.42 1.72 11.27
CA PRO A 141 17.35 1.63 9.82
C PRO A 141 17.95 0.31 9.32
N SER A 142 17.24 -0.36 8.42
CA SER A 142 17.63 -1.66 7.86
C SER A 142 17.89 -1.56 6.37
N ALA A 143 16.98 -0.94 5.62
CA ALA A 143 17.12 -0.78 4.18
C ALA A 143 16.33 0.42 3.65
N PHE A 144 16.76 0.91 2.50
CA PHE A 144 16.12 1.97 1.73
C PHE A 144 16.07 1.51 0.27
N TYR A 145 14.89 1.49 -0.32
CA TYR A 145 14.68 1.04 -1.70
C TYR A 145 13.89 2.08 -2.48
N GLU A 146 14.23 2.24 -3.76
CA GLU A 146 13.43 2.97 -4.72
C GLU A 146 13.05 2.02 -5.84
N ASN A 147 11.77 1.77 -6.00
CA ASN A 147 11.26 0.93 -7.10
C ASN A 147 11.28 1.65 -8.45
N GLY A 148 11.67 2.93 -8.46
CA GLY A 148 11.67 3.77 -9.65
C GLY A 148 10.27 4.16 -10.11
N ARG A 149 10.26 5.06 -11.09
CA ARG A 149 9.09 5.36 -11.92
C ARG A 149 8.92 4.27 -12.96
N GLN A 150 7.70 3.78 -13.13
CA GLN A 150 7.40 2.70 -14.08
C GLN A 150 6.40 3.21 -15.11
N TYR A 151 6.62 2.86 -16.37
CA TYR A 151 5.79 3.31 -17.49
C TYR A 151 5.38 2.10 -18.33
N TYR A 152 4.09 2.05 -18.68
CA TYR A 152 3.50 0.97 -19.46
C TYR A 152 2.72 1.55 -20.63
N LEU A 153 2.80 0.87 -21.78
CA LEU A 153 1.96 1.13 -22.93
C LEU A 153 1.16 -0.13 -23.21
N ASN A 154 -0.16 -0.02 -23.17
CA ASN A 154 -1.09 -1.13 -23.26
C ASN A 154 -1.96 -1.00 -24.52
N PHE A 155 -2.22 -2.12 -25.18
CA PHE A 155 -3.09 -2.20 -26.35
C PHE A 155 -4.19 -3.22 -26.07
N ARG A 156 -5.46 -2.82 -26.21
CA ARG A 156 -6.62 -3.67 -26.01
C ARG A 156 -7.43 -3.77 -27.31
N PHE A 157 -7.65 -4.99 -27.76
CA PHE A 157 -8.42 -5.31 -28.96
C PHE A 157 -9.77 -5.92 -28.55
N LYS A 158 -10.86 -5.48 -29.18
CA LYS A 158 -12.21 -6.07 -29.05
C LYS A 158 -12.55 -6.86 -30.33
N TYR A 159 -13.15 -8.03 -30.17
CA TYR A 159 -13.58 -8.93 -31.24
C TYR A 159 -15.08 -9.21 -31.16
#